data_AF-A0A1F8XXA3-F1
#
_entry.id   AF-A0A1F8XXA3-F1
#
_cell.length_a   1.000
_cell.length_b   1.000
_cell.length_c   1.000
_cell.angle_alpha   90.00
_cell.angle_beta   90.00
_cell.angle_gamma   90.00
#
_symmetry.space_group_name_H-M   'P 1'
#
loop_
_entity.id
_entity.type
_entity.pdbx_description
1 polymer ?
#
loop_
_entity_poly.entity_id
_entity_poly.type
_entity_poly.pdbx_seq_one_letter_code
_entity_poly.pdbx_strand_id
1 'polypeptide(L)'
;MSHSQPIREGQIVAGAQFNEPMRVETVASNGLDSWVVGLVGTQSEKFCRVTLTSRDLAALLELEHETSRGCQVYDVHEKNLGYDVTSLDLNSGELRLIEIKGIGEVTGTVLLTPNERRVAQDRRDCYWLYVVTDCKSQPKLQDHIKDPARFPWHEACLPRRFSVRRRQVKKVGHYYLSVDALTQPM
;
A
#
# COMPACT_ATOMS: atom_id res chain seq x y z
N MET A 1 -7.88 -27.78 -6.26
CA MET A 1 -7.07 -26.64 -6.72
C MET A 1 -6.86 -25.77 -5.50
N SER A 2 -5.70 -25.84 -4.84
CA SER A 2 -5.45 -25.09 -3.60
C SER A 2 -5.40 -23.61 -3.94
N HIS A 3 -6.38 -22.84 -3.48
CA HIS A 3 -6.31 -21.39 -3.51
C HIS A 3 -5.17 -20.99 -2.58
N SER A 4 -4.00 -20.69 -3.14
CA SER A 4 -2.87 -20.13 -2.40
C SER A 4 -3.33 -18.79 -1.85
N GLN A 5 -3.39 -18.68 -0.52
CA GLN A 5 -3.81 -17.47 0.17
C GLN A 5 -2.62 -16.52 0.31
N PRO A 6 -2.87 -15.19 0.27
CA PRO A 6 -1.82 -14.19 0.30
C PRO A 6 -1.08 -14.09 1.63
N ILE A 7 -1.77 -14.49 2.69
CA ILE A 7 -1.27 -14.65 4.06
C ILE A 7 -1.52 -16.09 4.45
N ARG A 8 -0.56 -16.73 5.14
CA ARG A 8 -0.60 -18.16 5.43
C ARG A 8 -0.82 -18.41 6.90
N GLU A 9 -1.58 -19.45 7.22
CA GLU A 9 -1.64 -19.99 8.58
C GLU A 9 -0.22 -20.35 9.05
N GLY A 10 0.10 -20.00 10.30
CA GLY A 10 1.41 -20.12 10.91
C GLY A 10 2.37 -18.95 10.63
N GLN A 11 2.08 -18.04 9.70
CA GLN A 11 2.90 -16.85 9.46
C GLN A 11 2.84 -15.90 10.65
N ILE A 12 3.98 -15.29 11.02
CA ILE A 12 4.01 -14.19 11.98
C ILE A 12 3.96 -12.88 11.18
N VAL A 13 3.01 -12.02 11.51
CA VAL A 13 2.90 -10.68 10.97
C VAL A 13 3.14 -9.65 12.07
N ALA A 14 3.85 -8.59 11.73
CA ALA A 14 4.08 -7.45 12.60
C ALA A 14 3.78 -6.17 11.81
N GLY A 15 3.22 -5.17 12.48
CA GLY A 15 2.82 -3.92 11.85
C GLY A 15 2.24 -2.98 12.90
N ALA A 16 2.11 -1.70 12.56
CA ALA A 16 1.65 -0.68 13.51
C ALA A 16 0.21 -0.91 14.00
N GLN A 17 -0.60 -1.67 13.25
CA GLN A 17 -1.92 -2.09 13.70
C GLN A 17 -1.92 -3.13 14.84
N PHE A 18 -0.75 -3.65 15.23
CA PHE A 18 -0.61 -4.65 16.28
C PHE A 18 0.31 -4.16 17.40
N ASN A 19 -0.04 -4.44 18.65
CA ASN A 19 0.78 -4.08 19.81
C ASN A 19 1.95 -5.06 20.05
N GLU A 20 1.95 -6.18 19.35
CA GLU A 20 2.95 -7.25 19.43
C GLU A 20 2.93 -8.04 18.10
N PRO A 21 3.95 -8.88 17.80
CA PRO A 21 3.89 -9.77 16.66
C PRO A 21 2.72 -10.76 16.80
N MET A 22 1.98 -10.96 15.71
CA MET A 22 0.76 -11.75 15.67
C MET A 22 0.97 -12.97 14.77
N ARG A 23 0.67 -14.18 15.26
CA ARG A 23 0.65 -15.39 14.45
C ARG A 23 -0.72 -15.56 13.80
N VAL A 24 -0.72 -15.87 12.51
CA VAL A 24 -1.93 -16.12 11.72
C VAL A 24 -2.42 -17.53 12.02
N GLU A 25 -3.64 -17.65 12.53
CA GLU A 25 -4.26 -18.94 12.87
C GLU A 25 -5.29 -19.36 11.83
N THR A 26 -6.02 -18.41 11.25
CA THR A 26 -7.03 -18.70 10.22
C THR A 26 -7.10 -17.58 9.20
N VAL A 27 -7.39 -17.95 7.95
CA VAL A 27 -7.58 -16.98 6.85
C VAL A 27 -8.81 -17.37 6.04
N ALA A 28 -9.77 -16.46 5.95
CA ALA A 28 -10.98 -16.65 5.16
C ALA A 28 -11.21 -15.45 4.24
N SER A 29 -11.48 -15.68 2.96
CA SER A 29 -11.87 -14.60 2.04
C SER A 29 -13.23 -14.00 2.45
N ASN A 30 -13.34 -12.67 2.43
CA ASN A 30 -14.52 -11.92 2.88
C ASN A 30 -15.04 -10.94 1.80
N GLY A 31 -14.91 -11.32 0.54
CA GLY A 31 -15.32 -10.51 -0.61
C GLY A 31 -14.26 -10.53 -1.71
N LEU A 32 -14.32 -9.52 -2.58
CA LEU A 32 -13.41 -9.43 -3.72
C LEU A 32 -12.00 -9.00 -3.32
N ASP A 33 -11.83 -8.14 -2.31
CA ASP A 33 -10.55 -7.52 -1.99
C ASP A 33 -10.29 -7.46 -0.47
N SER A 34 -10.84 -8.43 0.26
CA SER A 34 -10.75 -8.48 1.71
C SER A 34 -10.72 -9.90 2.26
N TRP A 35 -10.04 -10.06 3.40
CA TRP A 35 -9.88 -11.30 4.14
C TRP A 35 -10.19 -11.08 5.60
N VAL A 36 -10.91 -12.01 6.20
CA VAL A 36 -11.02 -12.13 7.65
C VAL A 36 -9.88 -13.03 8.12
N VAL A 37 -9.00 -12.46 8.95
CA VAL A 37 -7.82 -13.13 9.47
C VAL A 37 -7.98 -13.28 10.99
N GLY A 38 -7.89 -14.52 11.46
CA GLY A 38 -7.75 -14.83 12.87
C GLY A 38 -6.27 -14.79 13.26
N LEU A 39 -5.95 -13.98 14.25
CA LEU A 39 -4.60 -13.71 14.71
C LEU A 39 -4.48 -14.05 16.20
N VAL A 40 -3.31 -14.49 16.63
CA VAL A 40 -2.98 -14.70 18.05
C VAL A 40 -1.68 -13.98 18.41
N GLY A 41 -1.68 -13.23 19.51
CA GLY A 41 -0.49 -12.55 20.02
C GLY A 41 0.61 -13.55 20.38
N THR A 42 1.83 -13.32 19.90
CA THR A 42 2.97 -14.23 20.18
C THR A 42 3.44 -14.16 21.63
N GLN A 43 3.14 -13.08 22.37
CA GLN A 43 3.47 -12.92 23.78
C GLN A 43 2.23 -13.01 24.67
N SER A 44 1.13 -12.36 24.28
CA SER A 44 -0.08 -12.32 25.13
C SER A 44 -1.01 -13.51 24.95
N GLU A 45 -0.83 -14.31 23.89
CA GLU A 45 -1.73 -15.39 23.47
C GLU A 45 -3.19 -14.93 23.27
N LYS A 46 -3.42 -13.63 23.10
CA LYS A 46 -4.77 -13.09 22.86
C LYS A 46 -5.16 -13.28 21.40
N PHE A 47 -6.35 -13.82 21.22
CA PHE A 47 -6.96 -13.95 19.90
C PHE A 47 -7.66 -12.66 19.49
N CYS A 48 -7.43 -12.23 18.26
CA CYS A 48 -8.21 -11.20 17.61
C CYS A 48 -8.59 -11.62 16.18
N ARG A 49 -9.68 -11.03 15.69
CA ARG A 49 -10.15 -11.26 14.32
C ARG A 49 -10.27 -9.93 13.62
N VAL A 50 -9.56 -9.77 12.52
CA VAL A 50 -9.47 -8.52 11.77
C VAL A 50 -9.87 -8.73 10.31
N THR A 51 -10.37 -7.68 9.68
CA THR A 51 -10.57 -7.67 8.22
C THR A 51 -9.41 -6.91 7.59
N LEU A 52 -8.65 -7.58 6.73
CA LEU A 52 -7.55 -7.00 5.97
C LEU A 52 -7.97 -6.83 4.51
N THR A 53 -7.55 -5.75 3.89
CA THR A 53 -7.68 -5.48 2.45
C THR A 53 -6.39 -5.82 1.70
N SER A 54 -6.41 -5.77 0.37
CA SER A 54 -5.19 -5.96 -0.43
C SER A 54 -4.12 -4.92 -0.10
N ARG A 55 -4.53 -3.70 0.28
CA ARG A 55 -3.61 -2.66 0.76
C ARG A 55 -2.97 -3.04 2.08
N ASP A 56 -3.75 -3.56 3.03
CA ASP A 56 -3.24 -3.92 4.35
C ASP A 56 -2.24 -5.08 4.27
N LEU A 57 -2.52 -6.05 3.39
CA LEU A 57 -1.58 -7.15 3.10
C LEU A 57 -0.29 -6.63 2.45
N ALA A 58 -0.41 -5.74 1.47
CA ALA A 58 0.75 -5.10 0.85
C ALA A 58 1.58 -4.33 1.88
N ALA A 59 0.92 -3.58 2.78
CA ALA A 59 1.58 -2.83 3.83
C ALA A 59 2.34 -3.73 4.80
N LEU A 60 1.74 -4.84 5.24
CA LEU A 60 2.43 -5.80 6.12
C LEU A 60 3.69 -6.39 5.47
N LEU A 61 3.62 -6.78 4.20
CA LEU A 61 4.77 -7.34 3.46
C LEU A 61 5.90 -6.32 3.33
N GLU A 62 5.56 -5.06 3.03
CA GLU A 62 6.56 -4.00 2.83
C GLU A 62 7.16 -3.51 4.14
N LEU A 63 6.37 -3.44 5.22
CA LEU A 63 6.89 -3.12 6.55
C LEU A 63 7.89 -4.18 7.03
N GLU A 64 7.57 -5.46 6.82
CA GLU A 64 8.49 -6.57 7.11
C GLU A 64 9.77 -6.45 6.27
N HIS A 65 9.63 -6.19 4.97
CA HIS A 65 10.77 -6.00 4.07
C HIS A 65 11.69 -4.86 4.52
N GLU A 66 11.15 -3.66 4.76
CA GLU A 66 11.93 -2.49 5.21
C GLU A 66 12.57 -2.73 6.58
N THR A 67 11.88 -3.41 7.50
CA THR A 67 12.44 -3.76 8.82
C THR A 67 13.59 -4.76 8.68
N SER A 68 13.46 -5.74 7.78
CA SER A 68 14.52 -6.74 7.51
C SER A 68 15.79 -6.12 6.91
N ARG A 69 15.67 -4.96 6.24
CA ARG A 69 16.80 -4.16 5.75
C ARG A 69 17.52 -3.39 6.86
N GLY A 70 17.01 -3.42 8.09
CA GLY A 70 17.57 -2.69 9.24
C GLY A 70 17.13 -1.22 9.31
N CYS A 71 16.10 -0.82 8.56
CA CYS A 71 15.56 0.52 8.60
C CYS A 71 14.68 0.73 9.83
N GLN A 72 14.61 1.97 10.32
CA GLN A 72 13.56 2.40 11.24
C GLN A 72 12.30 2.72 10.44
N VAL A 73 11.25 1.93 10.64
CA VAL A 73 10.02 2.00 9.85
C VAL A 73 8.88 2.51 10.72
N TYR A 74 8.17 3.52 10.23
CA TYR A 74 7.04 4.15 10.92
C TYR A 74 5.82 4.21 10.01
N ASP A 75 4.70 3.69 10.48
CA ASP A 75 3.42 3.89 9.85
C ASP A 75 2.87 5.30 10.15
N VAL A 76 2.51 6.03 9.09
CA VAL A 76 1.98 7.38 9.14
C VAL A 76 0.71 7.56 8.29
N HIS A 77 0.09 6.49 7.81
CA HIS A 77 -1.04 6.56 6.88
C HIS A 77 -2.21 7.40 7.40
N GLU A 78 -2.48 7.36 8.72
CA GLU A 78 -3.54 8.16 9.35
C GLU A 78 -3.20 9.65 9.52
N LYS A 79 -1.93 10.03 9.36
CA LYS A 79 -1.45 11.41 9.57
C LYS A 79 -1.70 12.32 8.37
N ASN A 80 -2.28 11.81 7.29
CA ASN A 80 -2.61 12.56 6.07
C ASN A 80 -1.40 13.29 5.45
N LEU A 81 -0.21 12.68 5.54
CA LEU A 81 1.04 13.27 5.05
C LEU A 81 1.25 13.07 3.53
N GLY A 82 0.35 12.35 2.86
CA GLY A 82 0.42 12.05 1.43
C GLY A 82 1.30 10.85 1.08
N TYR A 83 1.57 10.00 2.08
CA TYR A 83 2.24 8.71 1.97
C TYR A 83 1.90 7.87 3.21
N ASP A 84 2.16 6.57 3.15
CA ASP A 84 1.77 5.60 4.19
C ASP A 84 2.87 5.32 5.20
N VAL A 85 4.12 5.18 4.74
CA VAL A 85 5.24 4.72 5.58
C VAL A 85 6.44 5.66 5.48
N THR A 86 7.09 5.89 6.61
CA THR A 86 8.42 6.52 6.68
C THR A 86 9.44 5.42 7.00
N SER A 87 10.40 5.18 6.13
CA SER A 87 11.52 4.28 6.36
C SER A 87 12.83 5.07 6.37
N LEU A 88 13.60 4.95 7.45
CA LEU A 88 14.88 5.63 7.64
C LEU A 88 15.98 4.61 7.88
N ASP A 89 16.95 4.55 6.98
CA ASP A 89 18.18 3.80 7.22
C ASP A 89 19.16 4.69 7.99
N LEU A 90 19.45 4.33 9.24
CA LEU A 90 20.37 5.08 10.11
C LEU A 90 21.84 4.96 9.68
N ASN A 91 22.19 3.91 8.92
CA ASN A 91 23.57 3.69 8.48
C ASN A 91 23.91 4.58 7.28
N SER A 92 23.00 4.67 6.31
CA SER A 92 23.19 5.47 5.09
C SER A 92 22.61 6.88 5.17
N GLY A 93 21.67 7.12 6.09
CA GLY A 93 20.85 8.33 6.12
C GLY A 93 19.76 8.38 5.04
N GLU A 94 19.52 7.27 4.31
CA GLU A 94 18.47 7.22 3.30
C GLU A 94 17.08 7.30 3.93
N LEU A 95 16.34 8.33 3.55
CA LEU A 95 14.93 8.51 3.89
C LEU A 95 14.06 8.05 2.72
N ARG A 96 13.09 7.19 3.00
CA ARG A 96 12.03 6.78 2.07
C ARG A 96 10.67 7.16 2.62
N LEU A 97 9.93 7.93 1.85
CA LEU A 97 8.52 8.25 2.05
C LEU A 97 7.73 7.36 1.09
N ILE A 98 7.13 6.32 1.63
CA ILE A 98 6.60 5.19 0.85
C ILE A 98 5.09 5.28 0.81
N GLU A 99 4.53 5.31 -0.39
CA GLU A 99 3.11 5.09 -0.65
C GLU A 99 2.89 3.65 -1.11
N ILE A 100 1.94 2.94 -0.49
CA ILE A 100 1.73 1.51 -0.72
C ILE A 100 0.42 1.27 -1.46
N LYS A 101 0.49 0.53 -2.56
CA LYS A 101 -0.67 0.19 -3.38
C LYS A 101 -0.79 -1.33 -3.55
N GLY A 102 -1.85 -1.88 -2.97
CA GLY A 102 -2.24 -3.28 -3.19
C GLY A 102 -3.20 -3.40 -4.37
N ILE A 103 -2.92 -4.32 -5.29
CA ILE A 103 -3.74 -4.65 -6.44
C ILE A 103 -4.09 -6.14 -6.35
N GLY A 104 -5.39 -6.44 -6.33
CA GLY A 104 -5.86 -7.81 -6.20
C GLY A 104 -5.48 -8.73 -7.38
N GLU A 105 -5.38 -8.19 -8.60
CA GLU A 105 -5.07 -8.93 -9.82
C GLU A 105 -3.58 -8.79 -10.21
N VAL A 106 -3.10 -9.64 -11.13
CA VAL A 106 -1.73 -9.57 -11.67
C VAL A 106 -1.47 -8.26 -12.40
N THR A 107 -2.47 -7.77 -13.14
CA THR A 107 -2.43 -6.48 -13.85
C THR A 107 -3.43 -5.53 -13.23
N GLY A 108 -3.12 -4.24 -13.22
CA GLY A 108 -4.05 -3.25 -12.69
C GLY A 108 -3.66 -1.82 -12.96
N THR A 109 -4.42 -0.92 -12.35
CA THR A 109 -4.17 0.52 -12.41
C THR A 109 -3.84 1.01 -11.02
N VAL A 110 -2.71 1.69 -10.88
CA VAL A 110 -2.35 2.42 -9.68
C VAL A 110 -3.12 3.73 -9.65
N LEU A 111 -3.66 4.06 -8.48
CA LEU A 111 -4.41 5.29 -8.23
C LEU A 111 -3.68 6.13 -7.18
N LEU A 112 -3.35 7.37 -7.50
CA LEU A 112 -2.85 8.35 -6.53
C LEU A 112 -3.94 9.39 -6.22
N THR A 113 -4.08 9.72 -4.95
CA THR A 113 -4.88 10.88 -4.55
C THR A 113 -4.17 12.19 -4.91
N PRO A 114 -4.88 13.33 -4.96
CA PRO A 114 -4.24 14.61 -5.23
C PRO A 114 -3.19 15.00 -4.18
N ASN A 115 -3.36 14.57 -2.93
CA ASN A 115 -2.37 14.83 -1.89
C ASN A 115 -1.10 14.00 -2.10
N GLU A 116 -1.25 12.70 -2.39
CA GLU A 116 -0.13 11.80 -2.72
C GLU A 116 0.65 12.31 -3.93
N ARG A 117 -0.05 12.62 -5.03
CA ARG A 117 0.58 13.13 -6.26
C ARG A 117 1.38 14.40 -5.98
N ARG A 118 0.82 15.34 -5.21
CA ARG A 118 1.49 16.60 -4.85
C ARG A 118 2.74 16.33 -4.03
N VAL A 119 2.67 15.50 -3.00
CA VAL A 119 3.83 15.19 -2.15
C VAL A 119 4.91 14.45 -2.94
N ALA A 120 4.52 13.54 -3.83
CA ALA A 120 5.44 12.88 -4.76
C ALA A 120 6.16 13.88 -5.69
N GLN A 121 5.49 14.95 -6.12
CA GLN A 121 6.09 16.02 -6.93
C GLN A 121 7.04 16.91 -6.12
N ASP A 122 6.70 17.17 -4.85
CA ASP A 122 7.46 18.03 -3.95
C ASP A 122 8.72 17.31 -3.42
N ARG A 123 8.69 15.99 -3.27
CA ARG A 123 9.72 15.18 -2.60
C ARG A 123 10.29 14.05 -3.46
N ARG A 124 10.60 14.34 -4.72
CA ARG A 124 11.00 13.34 -5.74
C ARG A 124 12.23 12.49 -5.36
N ASP A 125 13.13 13.06 -4.58
CA ASP A 125 14.39 12.47 -4.15
C ASP A 125 14.23 11.38 -3.08
N CYS A 126 13.12 11.40 -2.34
CA CYS A 126 12.84 10.49 -1.23
C CYS A 126 11.44 9.86 -1.28
N TYR A 127 10.61 10.17 -2.27
CA TYR A 127 9.28 9.57 -2.44
C TYR A 127 9.36 8.28 -3.27
N TRP A 128 8.78 7.22 -2.73
CA TRP A 128 8.75 5.90 -3.30
C TRP A 128 7.32 5.38 -3.41
N LEU A 129 7.03 4.69 -4.51
CA LEU A 129 5.77 3.98 -4.72
C LEU A 129 6.05 2.49 -4.71
N TYR A 130 5.41 1.80 -3.77
CA TYR A 130 5.54 0.36 -3.56
C TYR A 130 4.23 -0.28 -4.03
N VAL A 131 4.33 -1.22 -4.96
CA VAL A 131 3.17 -1.86 -5.59
C VAL A 131 3.23 -3.36 -5.38
N VAL A 132 2.17 -3.92 -4.82
CA VAL A 132 1.99 -5.36 -4.68
C VAL A 132 0.82 -5.77 -5.55
N THR A 133 1.08 -6.67 -6.50
CA THR A 133 0.06 -7.23 -7.41
C THR A 133 -0.35 -8.62 -6.98
N ASP A 134 -1.43 -9.13 -7.57
CA ASP A 134 -1.90 -10.50 -7.35
C ASP A 134 -2.23 -10.79 -5.86
N CYS A 135 -2.66 -9.75 -5.13
CA CYS A 135 -3.02 -9.88 -3.71
C CYS A 135 -4.18 -10.86 -3.48
N LYS A 136 -5.00 -11.16 -4.50
CA LYS A 136 -6.09 -12.14 -4.40
C LYS A 136 -5.59 -13.58 -4.31
N SER A 137 -4.42 -13.86 -4.90
CA SER A 137 -3.85 -15.20 -4.92
C SER A 137 -2.48 -15.19 -4.25
N GLN A 138 -1.41 -14.97 -5.02
CA GLN A 138 -0.06 -14.90 -4.52
C GLN A 138 0.47 -13.47 -4.67
N PRO A 139 0.51 -12.68 -3.58
CA PRO A 139 1.05 -11.34 -3.58
C PRO A 139 2.46 -11.34 -4.16
N LYS A 140 2.66 -10.52 -5.18
CA LYS A 140 3.94 -10.32 -5.85
C LYS A 140 4.35 -8.88 -5.67
N LEU A 141 5.48 -8.71 -5.00
CA LEU A 141 6.19 -7.44 -4.92
C LEU A 141 6.65 -7.04 -6.32
N GLN A 142 6.25 -5.86 -6.77
CA GLN A 142 6.83 -5.24 -7.95
C GLN A 142 8.08 -4.45 -7.54
N ASP A 143 8.89 -4.08 -8.51
CA ASP A 143 10.06 -3.24 -8.26
C ASP A 143 9.65 -1.92 -7.59
N HIS A 144 10.39 -1.52 -6.55
CA HIS A 144 10.15 -0.28 -5.83
C HIS A 144 10.46 0.93 -6.71
N ILE A 145 9.49 1.84 -6.85
CA ILE A 145 9.56 2.94 -7.81
C ILE A 145 9.96 4.23 -7.11
N LYS A 146 11.21 4.65 -7.30
CA LYS A 146 11.67 5.98 -6.89
C LYS A 146 11.21 7.06 -7.88
N ASP A 147 10.81 8.22 -7.35
CA ASP A 147 10.24 9.33 -8.12
C ASP A 147 9.10 8.86 -9.05
N PRO A 148 7.99 8.33 -8.50
CA PRO A 148 6.82 8.00 -9.31
C PRO A 148 6.25 9.24 -10.01
N ALA A 149 6.64 10.44 -9.59
CA ALA A 149 6.16 11.67 -10.17
C ALA A 149 6.68 11.95 -11.59
N ARG A 150 7.75 11.26 -12.02
CA ARG A 150 8.33 11.33 -13.37
C ARG A 150 7.41 10.77 -14.47
N PHE A 151 6.48 9.88 -14.12
CA PHE A 151 5.63 9.22 -15.09
C PHE A 151 4.46 10.12 -15.55
N PRO A 152 3.94 9.90 -16.77
CA PRO A 152 2.84 10.68 -17.34
C PRO A 152 1.47 10.24 -16.80
N TRP A 153 1.18 10.55 -15.53
CA TRP A 153 -0.09 10.22 -14.89
C TRP A 153 -1.30 10.83 -15.60
N HIS A 154 -2.36 10.05 -15.76
CA HIS A 154 -3.63 10.53 -16.31
C HIS A 154 -4.54 11.09 -15.21
N GLU A 155 -5.24 12.18 -15.51
CA GLU A 155 -6.18 12.82 -14.58
C GLU A 155 -7.59 12.25 -14.74
N ALA A 156 -8.14 11.66 -13.68
CA ALA A 156 -9.55 11.31 -13.58
C ALA A 156 -10.33 12.43 -12.88
N CYS A 157 -11.21 13.10 -13.61
CA CYS A 157 -12.12 14.09 -13.04
C CYS A 157 -13.37 13.42 -12.45
N LEU A 158 -13.74 13.76 -11.22
CA LEU A 158 -14.99 13.27 -10.63
C LEU A 158 -16.19 13.97 -11.29
N PRO A 159 -17.24 13.23 -11.70
CA PRO A 159 -18.48 13.85 -12.15
C PRO A 159 -19.14 14.58 -10.97
N ARG A 160 -19.29 15.89 -11.07
CA ARG A 160 -19.99 16.65 -10.02
C ARG A 160 -21.50 16.43 -10.11
N ARG A 161 -22.12 15.97 -9.02
CA ARG A 161 -23.56 16.12 -8.78
C ARG A 161 -23.91 17.62 -8.90
N PHE A 162 -24.76 17.94 -9.87
CA PHE A 162 -25.39 19.22 -10.19
C PHE A 162 -24.99 20.44 -9.32
N SER A 163 -24.29 21.40 -9.92
CA SER A 163 -24.18 22.76 -9.36
C SER A 163 -24.48 23.76 -10.46
N VAL A 164 -25.64 24.41 -10.33
CA VAL A 164 -26.15 25.43 -11.26
C VAL A 164 -25.54 26.77 -10.83
N ARG A 165 -24.66 27.31 -11.69
CA ARG A 165 -24.04 28.65 -11.70
C ARG A 165 -22.68 28.83 -11.01
N ARG A 166 -21.83 29.56 -11.76
CA ARG A 166 -20.49 30.15 -11.48
C ARG A 166 -19.28 29.28 -11.87
N ARG A 167 -18.36 29.93 -12.60
CA ARG A 167 -17.08 29.46 -13.20
C ARG A 167 -16.69 28.00 -12.90
N GLN A 168 -16.70 27.19 -13.95
CA GLN A 168 -16.25 25.80 -13.95
C GLN A 168 -14.77 25.70 -13.54
N VAL A 169 -14.52 25.06 -12.39
CA VAL A 169 -13.20 24.51 -12.07
C VAL A 169 -13.38 23.00 -12.00
N LYS A 170 -12.84 22.26 -12.99
CA LYS A 170 -12.77 20.80 -12.92
C LYS A 170 -11.87 20.43 -11.74
N LYS A 171 -12.39 19.68 -10.77
CA LYS A 171 -11.58 19.17 -9.66
C LYS A 171 -11.11 17.77 -10.04
N VAL A 172 -9.79 17.60 -10.16
CA VAL A 172 -9.18 16.27 -10.33
C VAL A 172 -9.49 15.44 -9.09
N GLY A 173 -10.04 14.25 -9.30
CA GLY A 173 -10.37 13.30 -8.26
C GLY A 173 -9.17 12.43 -7.91
N HIS A 174 -8.62 11.76 -8.92
CA HIS A 174 -7.48 10.85 -8.79
C HIS A 174 -6.57 10.95 -10.01
N TYR A 175 -5.33 10.54 -9.83
CA TYR A 175 -4.36 10.31 -10.89
C TYR A 175 -4.19 8.81 -11.08
N TYR A 176 -4.09 8.34 -12.32
CA TYR A 176 -4.01 6.91 -12.59
C TYR A 176 -2.98 6.55 -13.66
N LEU A 177 -2.40 5.35 -13.52
CA LEU A 177 -1.43 4.77 -14.45
C LEU A 177 -1.46 3.24 -14.35
N SER A 178 -1.28 2.52 -15.46
CA SER A 178 -1.20 1.06 -15.42
C SER A 178 0.09 0.60 -14.74
N VAL A 179 0.04 -0.56 -14.07
CA VAL A 179 1.24 -1.18 -13.48
C VAL A 179 2.30 -1.45 -14.54
N ASP A 180 1.91 -1.92 -15.72
CA ASP A 180 2.86 -2.22 -16.79
C ASP A 180 3.61 -0.96 -17.28
N ALA A 181 2.95 0.20 -17.28
CA ALA A 181 3.60 1.47 -17.64
C ALA A 181 4.57 1.97 -16.56
N LEU A 182 4.47 1.45 -15.34
CA LEU A 182 5.35 1.78 -14.22
C LEU A 182 6.58 0.88 -14.15
N THR A 183 6.49 -0.35 -14.68
CA THR A 183 7.55 -1.37 -14.61
C THR A 183 8.40 -1.49 -15.87
N GLN A 184 7.96 -0.91 -16.99
CA GLN A 184 8.75 -0.87 -18.22
C GLN A 184 9.88 0.18 -18.13
N PRO A 185 11.11 -0.14 -18.58
CA PRO A 185 12.17 0.86 -18.69
C PRO A 185 11.76 1.92 -19.73
N MET A 186 11.81 3.19 -19.33
CA MET A 186 11.63 4.34 -20.24
C MET A 186 12.87 4.57 -21.10
#